data_AF-A0A3L8CEM9-F1
#
_entry.id   AF-A0A3L8CEM9-F1
#
_cell.length_a   1.000
_cell.length_b   1.000
_cell.length_c   1.000
_cell.angle_alpha   90.00
_cell.angle_beta   90.00
_cell.angle_gamma   90.00
#
_symmetry.space_group_name_H-M   'P 1'
#
loop_
_entity.id
_entity.type
_entity.pdbx_description
1 polymer ?
#
loop_
_entity_poly.entity_id
_entity_poly.type
_entity_poly.pdbx_seq_one_letter_code
_entity_poly.pdbx_strand_id
1 'polypeptide(L)'
;MSIRSLNIAPRAGLGFGLLALMVFGLGAFALLQMSNMRAQSDQVDNNWLPSVMAVGEMSQDMLRLRALTMRLLINRDPQALEQNVGKLNELKSSLGQAQQRYDALIVLPEERTLFDRFKAAEQKYLEFQGQVMNLSAQGQVADAAAILNGEMSPLADDIAVTLKALVELNKHNATLATEAARLVFSDSRVWVGVMVTIAALMTIGLALLLTRSIVLPLAQSLRVAEVVAGGDLTGDIHITGKDEPARLLHALKSMQHNLRDTIRRISDSSSQLASASEELSCVTEDATRGLHQQSLEIEQAATAVNQMTAAVEEVASNA
;
A
#
# COMPACT_ATOMS: atom_id res chain seq x y z
N MET A 1 -13.87 -26.51 -4.77
CA MET A 1 -14.97 -26.02 -5.64
C MET A 1 -14.37 -25.09 -6.69
N SER A 2 -14.67 -25.32 -7.97
CA SER A 2 -14.04 -24.59 -9.07
C SER A 2 -14.42 -23.10 -9.02
N ILE A 3 -13.43 -22.22 -8.91
CA ILE A 3 -13.54 -20.74 -8.93
C ILE A 3 -14.21 -20.26 -10.25
N ARG A 4 -14.32 -21.16 -11.24
CA ARG A 4 -14.94 -20.97 -12.56
C ARG A 4 -16.47 -21.04 -12.60
N SER A 5 -17.12 -20.75 -11.47
CA SER A 5 -18.58 -20.61 -11.36
C SER A 5 -19.03 -19.14 -11.41
N LEU A 6 -18.16 -18.21 -11.06
CA LEU A 6 -18.41 -16.77 -11.09
C LEU A 6 -17.98 -16.17 -12.43
N ASN A 7 -18.69 -15.13 -12.86
CA ASN A 7 -18.31 -14.31 -14.01
C ASN A 7 -16.96 -13.59 -13.80
N ILE A 8 -16.31 -13.13 -14.87
CA ILE A 8 -14.99 -12.47 -14.84
C ILE A 8 -15.02 -11.23 -13.93
N ALA A 9 -15.99 -10.35 -14.10
CA ALA A 9 -16.10 -9.09 -13.36
C ALA A 9 -16.17 -9.28 -11.83
N PRO A 10 -17.12 -10.06 -11.26
CA PRO A 10 -17.16 -10.28 -9.81
C PRO A 10 -15.94 -11.02 -9.28
N ARG A 11 -15.34 -11.92 -10.06
CA ARG A 11 -14.11 -12.62 -9.66
C ARG A 11 -12.91 -11.67 -9.58
N ALA A 12 -12.74 -10.82 -10.57
CA ALA A 12 -11.71 -9.78 -10.57
C ALA A 12 -11.95 -8.76 -9.45
N GLY A 13 -13.21 -8.34 -9.26
CA GLY A 13 -13.62 -7.43 -8.18
C GLY A 13 -13.30 -7.97 -6.79
N LEU A 14 -13.55 -9.26 -6.52
CA LEU A 14 -13.15 -9.90 -5.26
C LEU A 14 -11.62 -9.92 -5.09
N GLY A 15 -10.88 -10.20 -6.15
CA GLY A 15 -9.42 -10.19 -6.12
C GLY A 15 -8.85 -8.81 -5.82
N PHE A 16 -9.26 -7.78 -6.57
CA PHE A 16 -8.83 -6.41 -6.33
C PHE A 16 -9.33 -5.86 -4.99
N GLY A 17 -10.54 -6.24 -4.57
CA GLY A 17 -11.09 -5.87 -3.27
C GLY A 17 -10.27 -6.44 -2.11
N LEU A 18 -9.86 -7.71 -2.20
CA LEU A 18 -8.97 -8.34 -1.22
C LEU A 18 -7.61 -7.61 -1.16
N LEU A 19 -7.01 -7.29 -2.32
CA LEU A 19 -5.76 -6.55 -2.39
C LEU A 19 -5.88 -5.16 -1.78
N ALA A 20 -6.94 -4.42 -2.12
CA ALA A 20 -7.21 -3.11 -1.54
C ALA A 20 -7.34 -3.21 -0.01
N LEU A 21 -8.11 -4.18 0.49
CA LEU A 21 -8.28 -4.40 1.93
C LEU A 21 -6.96 -4.74 2.62
N MET A 22 -6.08 -5.53 1.99
CA MET A 22 -4.74 -5.79 2.51
C MET A 22 -3.89 -4.53 2.57
N VAL A 23 -3.89 -3.70 1.52
CA VAL A 23 -3.13 -2.44 1.50
C VAL A 23 -3.64 -1.49 2.58
N PHE A 24 -4.96 -1.36 2.72
CA PHE A 24 -5.56 -0.56 3.79
C PHE A 24 -5.22 -1.10 5.18
N GLY A 25 -5.30 -2.43 5.37
CA GLY A 25 -4.94 -3.09 6.62
C GLY A 25 -3.47 -2.88 6.99
N LEU A 26 -2.56 -3.02 6.01
CA LEU A 26 -1.13 -2.75 6.18
C LEU A 26 -0.88 -1.29 6.56
N GLY A 27 -1.52 -0.36 5.84
CA GLY A 27 -1.41 1.08 6.10
C GLY A 27 -1.90 1.45 7.50
N ALA A 28 -3.09 0.96 7.88
CA ALA A 28 -3.64 1.18 9.22
C ALA A 28 -2.76 0.60 10.32
N PHE A 29 -2.25 -0.62 10.13
CA PHE A 29 -1.33 -1.25 11.08
C PHE A 29 -0.02 -0.47 11.22
N ALA A 30 0.57 -0.03 10.11
CA ALA A 30 1.79 0.78 10.13
C ALA A 30 1.57 2.12 10.85
N LEU A 31 0.42 2.78 10.63
CA LEU A 31 0.06 4.02 11.33
C LEU A 31 -0.12 3.81 12.84
N LEU A 32 -0.75 2.71 13.26
CA LEU A 32 -0.89 2.37 14.68
C LEU A 32 0.47 2.15 15.34
N GLN A 33 1.38 1.41 14.69
CA GLN A 33 2.73 1.21 15.21
C GLN A 33 3.53 2.53 15.27
N MET A 34 3.39 3.40 14.28
CA MET A 34 4.01 4.72 14.28
C MET A 34 3.47 5.62 15.40
N SER A 35 2.17 5.52 15.71
CA SER A 35 1.55 6.21 16.84
C SER A 35 2.11 5.73 18.17
N ASN A 36 2.29 4.42 18.35
CA ASN A 36 2.90 3.86 19.56
C ASN A 36 4.35 4.31 19.74
N MET A 37 5.12 4.37 18.65
CA MET A 37 6.48 4.91 18.68
C MET A 37 6.51 6.40 19.03
N ARG A 38 5.57 7.20 18.49
CA ARG A 38 5.47 8.62 18.80
C ARG A 38 5.18 8.86 20.28
N ALA A 39 4.25 8.12 20.89
CA ALA A 39 3.93 8.26 22.31
C ALA A 39 5.15 8.07 23.23
N GLN A 40 6.08 7.18 22.87
CA GLN A 40 7.33 6.98 23.63
C GLN A 40 8.33 8.12 23.42
N SER A 41 8.45 8.61 22.18
CA SER A 41 9.29 9.79 21.86
C SER A 41 8.78 11.04 22.57
N ASP A 42 7.46 11.22 22.63
CA ASP A 42 6.83 12.39 23.25
C ASP A 42 7.15 12.49 24.75
N GLN A 43 7.36 11.37 25.45
CA GLN A 43 7.80 11.41 26.85
C GLN A 43 9.23 11.95 26.99
N VAL A 44 10.13 11.60 26.07
CA VAL A 44 11.51 12.11 26.09
C VAL A 44 11.52 13.60 25.75
N ASP A 45 10.80 13.98 24.69
CA ASP A 45 10.82 15.35 24.15
C ASP A 45 10.05 16.34 25.03
N ASN A 46 8.90 15.94 25.60
CA ASN A 46 8.02 16.85 26.33
C ASN A 46 8.11 16.71 27.85
N ASN A 47 8.78 15.66 28.39
CA ASN A 47 8.91 15.48 29.85
C ASN A 47 10.37 15.37 30.29
N TRP A 48 11.07 14.33 29.87
CA TRP A 48 12.40 14.00 30.44
C TRP A 48 13.48 15.02 30.06
N LEU A 49 13.57 15.41 28.80
CA LEU A 49 14.56 16.39 28.36
C LEU A 49 14.30 17.79 28.97
N PRO A 50 13.07 18.34 28.92
CA PRO A 50 12.75 19.59 29.62
C PRO A 50 13.02 19.53 31.13
N SER A 51 12.78 18.38 31.77
CA SER A 51 13.08 18.19 33.19
C SER A 51 14.57 18.30 33.49
N VAL A 52 15.42 17.60 32.73
CA VAL A 52 16.88 17.71 32.87
C VAL A 52 17.37 19.14 32.63
N MET A 53 16.81 19.84 31.63
CA MET A 53 17.15 21.23 31.35
C MET A 53 16.74 22.16 32.49
N ALA A 54 15.51 22.04 33.01
CA ALA A 54 15.01 22.88 34.10
C ALA A 54 15.83 22.69 35.38
N VAL A 55 16.14 21.43 35.77
CA VAL A 55 17.01 21.16 36.93
C VAL A 55 18.44 21.65 36.68
N GLY A 56 18.94 21.55 35.45
CA GLY A 56 20.23 22.12 35.04
C GLY A 56 20.29 23.64 35.21
N GLU A 57 19.24 24.35 34.79
CA GLU A 57 19.10 25.79 35.00
C GLU A 57 19.04 26.14 36.49
N MET A 58 18.27 25.39 37.29
CA MET A 58 18.22 25.57 38.76
C MET A 58 19.62 25.41 39.39
N SER A 59 20.39 24.40 38.95
CA SER A 59 21.76 24.19 39.42
C SER A 59 22.67 25.34 39.02
N GLN A 60 22.54 25.87 37.80
CA GLN A 60 23.32 27.01 37.35
C GLN A 60 22.98 28.28 38.14
N ASP A 61 21.70 28.55 38.37
CA ASP A 61 21.23 29.72 39.10
C ASP A 61 21.66 29.68 40.55
N MET A 62 21.65 28.51 41.21
CA MET A 62 22.17 28.38 42.57
C MET A 62 23.68 28.57 42.66
N LEU A 63 24.46 28.07 41.70
CA LEU A 63 25.89 28.32 41.64
C LEU A 63 26.19 29.82 41.46
N ARG A 64 25.43 30.50 40.58
CA ARG A 64 25.56 31.95 40.37
C ARG A 64 25.11 32.77 41.59
N LEU A 65 24.03 32.37 42.26
CA LEU A 65 23.58 32.98 43.51
C LEU A 65 24.68 32.89 44.55
N ARG A 66 25.25 31.71 44.78
CA ARG A 66 26.36 31.50 45.73
C ARG A 66 27.58 32.36 45.38
N ALA A 67 27.98 32.40 44.10
CA ALA A 67 29.12 33.19 43.65
C ALA A 67 28.91 34.71 43.84
N LEU A 68 27.72 35.23 43.52
CA LEU A 68 27.39 36.64 43.72
C LEU A 68 27.23 37.00 45.20
N THR A 69 26.69 36.09 46.03
CA THR A 69 26.65 36.29 47.48
C THR A 69 28.07 36.43 48.06
N MET A 70 28.99 35.55 47.68
CA MET A 70 30.41 35.69 48.07
C MET A 70 31.03 37.02 47.57
N ARG A 71 30.68 37.45 46.36
CA ARG A 71 31.19 38.70 45.78
C ARG A 71 30.79 39.93 46.58
N LEU A 72 29.64 39.92 47.27
CA LEU A 72 29.23 41.02 48.16
C LEU A 72 30.21 41.24 49.32
N LEU A 73 30.94 40.21 49.74
CA LEU A 73 31.90 40.31 50.85
C LEU A 73 33.30 40.74 50.37
N ILE A 74 33.61 40.52 49.09
CA ILE A 74 34.95 40.75 48.53
C ILE A 74 35.05 42.12 47.85
N ASN A 75 34.12 42.44 46.93
CA ASN A 75 34.13 43.71 46.22
C ASN A 75 33.22 44.71 46.94
N ARG A 76 33.81 45.74 47.53
CA ARG A 76 33.12 46.72 48.39
C ARG A 76 32.84 48.06 47.68
N ASP A 77 33.08 48.14 46.38
CA ASP A 77 32.69 49.29 45.57
C ASP A 77 31.14 49.46 45.58
N PRO A 78 30.60 50.65 45.91
CA PRO A 78 29.16 50.84 46.06
C PRO A 78 28.36 50.51 44.79
N GLN A 79 28.87 50.88 43.62
CA GLN A 79 28.21 50.62 42.35
C GLN A 79 28.20 49.11 42.04
N ALA A 80 29.31 48.42 42.30
CA ALA A 80 29.39 46.98 42.14
C ALA A 80 28.47 46.23 43.11
N LEU A 81 28.34 46.70 44.35
CA LEU A 81 27.42 46.12 45.35
C LEU A 81 25.97 46.21 44.88
N GLU A 82 25.52 47.40 44.46
CA GLU A 82 24.16 47.61 43.95
C GLU A 82 23.87 46.72 42.73
N GLN A 83 24.81 46.65 41.78
CA GLN A 83 24.68 45.79 40.60
C GLN A 83 24.61 44.30 40.97
N ASN A 84 25.40 43.83 41.93
CA ASN A 84 25.37 42.44 42.37
C ASN A 84 24.05 42.10 43.08
N VAL A 85 23.50 43.02 43.88
CA VAL A 85 22.18 42.86 44.50
C VAL A 85 21.08 42.78 43.43
N GLY A 86 21.12 43.62 42.41
CA GLY A 86 20.21 43.55 41.27
C GLY A 86 20.24 42.18 40.58
N LYS A 87 21.43 41.69 40.24
CA LYS A 87 21.64 40.36 39.63
C LYS A 87 21.19 39.21 40.52
N LEU A 88 21.36 39.32 41.84
CA LEU A 88 20.85 38.32 42.78
C LEU A 88 19.32 38.22 42.73
N ASN A 89 18.62 39.35 42.63
CA ASN A 89 17.16 39.37 42.51
C ASN A 89 16.68 38.78 41.18
N GLU A 90 17.38 39.08 40.08
CA GLU A 90 17.11 38.48 38.77
C GLU A 90 17.27 36.95 38.81
N LEU A 91 18.35 36.45 39.42
CA LEU A 91 18.58 35.01 39.57
C LEU A 91 17.51 34.33 40.44
N LYS A 92 17.04 34.97 41.51
CA LYS A 92 15.92 34.43 42.32
C LYS A 92 14.65 34.28 41.47
N SER A 93 14.37 35.25 40.61
CA SER A 93 13.22 35.18 39.69
C SER A 93 13.40 34.06 38.65
N SER A 94 14.57 33.97 38.03
CA SER A 94 14.93 32.89 37.08
C SER A 94 14.79 31.51 37.72
N LEU A 95 15.32 31.35 38.93
CA LEU A 95 15.24 30.11 39.70
C LEU A 95 13.79 29.71 40.00
N GLY A 96 12.95 30.67 40.42
CA GLY A 96 11.51 30.42 40.61
C GLY A 96 10.79 29.99 39.33
N GLN A 97 11.16 30.56 38.17
CA GLN A 97 10.60 30.14 36.88
C GLN A 97 11.07 28.74 36.46
N ALA A 98 12.34 28.40 36.70
CA ALA A 98 12.87 27.06 36.45
C ALA A 98 12.20 26.01 37.36
N GLN A 99 11.97 26.35 38.62
CA GLN A 99 11.20 25.52 39.56
C GLN A 99 9.78 25.27 39.10
N GLN A 100 9.05 26.32 38.69
CA GLN A 100 7.67 26.16 38.20
C GLN A 100 7.60 25.26 36.96
N ARG A 101 8.56 25.42 36.04
CA ARG A 101 8.68 24.52 34.88
C ARG A 101 8.94 23.09 35.32
N TYR A 102 9.88 22.86 36.22
CA TYR A 102 10.19 21.51 36.69
C TYR A 102 9.03 20.88 37.46
N ASP A 103 8.34 21.65 38.32
CA ASP A 103 7.20 21.19 39.12
C ASP A 103 6.05 20.62 38.27
N ALA A 104 5.82 21.22 37.10
CA ALA A 104 4.83 20.78 36.12
C ALA A 104 5.21 19.49 35.37
N LEU A 105 6.49 19.10 35.42
CA LEU A 105 7.05 17.93 34.73
C LEU A 105 7.30 16.73 35.66
N ILE A 106 7.09 16.90 36.96
CA ILE A 106 7.26 15.81 37.94
C ILE A 106 6.21 14.74 37.70
N VAL A 107 6.66 13.55 37.30
CA VAL A 107 5.80 12.37 37.08
C VAL A 107 6.09 11.24 38.07
N LEU A 108 7.24 11.24 38.74
CA LEU A 108 7.63 10.22 39.70
C LEU A 108 7.46 10.68 41.17
N PRO A 109 7.04 9.80 42.09
CA PRO A 109 7.01 10.11 43.54
C PRO A 109 8.40 10.43 44.12
N GLU A 110 9.45 9.80 43.59
CA GLU A 110 10.83 10.04 44.00
C GLU A 110 11.32 11.44 43.60
N GLU A 111 10.94 11.92 42.41
CA GLU A 111 11.20 13.29 41.97
C GLU A 111 10.53 14.31 42.89
N ARG A 112 9.26 14.08 43.22
CA ARG A 112 8.49 14.94 44.15
C ARG A 112 9.23 15.06 45.49
N THR A 113 9.66 13.94 46.05
CA THR A 113 10.36 13.87 47.34
C THR A 113 11.68 14.66 47.30
N LEU A 114 12.49 14.46 46.25
CA LEU A 114 13.74 15.19 46.07
C LEU A 114 13.51 16.69 45.83
N PHE A 115 12.50 17.05 45.03
CA PHE A 115 12.17 18.44 44.76
C PHE A 115 11.70 19.19 46.00
N ASP A 116 10.90 18.55 46.86
CA ASP A 116 10.45 19.15 48.11
C ASP A 116 11.61 19.32 49.11
N ARG A 117 12.57 18.37 49.17
CA ARG A 117 13.83 18.54 49.92
C ARG A 117 14.62 19.73 49.40
N PHE A 118 14.78 19.85 48.08
CA PHE A 118 15.46 20.98 47.46
C PHE A 118 14.80 22.31 47.85
N LYS A 119 13.47 22.44 47.71
CA LYS A 119 12.73 23.67 48.06
C LYS A 119 12.91 24.02 49.54
N ALA A 120 12.87 23.05 50.44
CA ALA A 120 13.05 23.29 51.87
C ALA A 120 14.47 23.77 52.21
N ALA A 121 15.51 23.20 51.58
CA ALA A 121 16.89 23.63 51.76
C ALA A 121 17.14 25.01 51.13
N GLU A 122 16.59 25.25 49.94
CA GLU A 122 16.67 26.53 49.24
C GLU A 122 16.01 27.66 50.03
N GLN A 123 14.81 27.45 50.56
CA GLN A 123 14.12 28.47 51.34
C GLN A 123 15.01 28.96 52.50
N LYS A 124 15.58 28.03 53.28
CA LYS A 124 16.51 28.36 54.36
C LYS A 124 17.77 29.06 53.84
N TYR A 125 18.30 28.61 52.71
CA TYR A 125 19.47 29.21 52.08
C TYR A 125 19.21 30.67 51.70
N LEU A 126 18.04 30.97 51.12
CA LEU A 126 17.64 32.33 50.73
C LEU A 126 17.35 33.22 51.94
N GLU A 127 16.82 32.67 53.03
CA GLU A 127 16.66 33.37 54.32
C GLU A 127 18.02 33.82 54.88
N PHE A 128 19.00 32.91 54.97
CA PHE A 128 20.37 33.25 55.42
C PHE A 128 21.08 34.20 54.44
N GLN A 129 20.87 34.02 53.13
CA GLN A 129 21.41 34.95 52.13
C GLN A 129 20.87 36.38 52.35
N GLY A 130 19.59 36.53 52.70
CA GLY A 130 19.01 37.83 53.06
C GLY A 130 19.73 38.48 54.25
N GLN A 131 20.07 37.69 55.27
CA GLN A 131 20.85 38.17 56.42
C GLN A 131 22.27 38.61 56.00
N VAL A 132 22.94 37.80 55.17
CA VAL A 132 24.26 38.14 54.61
C VAL A 132 24.22 39.44 53.81
N MET A 133 23.18 39.64 52.99
CA MET A 133 22.99 40.88 52.22
C MET A 133 22.82 42.09 53.13
N ASN A 134 22.03 41.96 54.21
CA ASN A 134 21.80 43.04 55.17
C ASN A 134 23.08 43.40 55.96
N LEU A 135 23.78 42.41 56.51
CA LEU A 135 25.05 42.59 57.21
C LEU A 135 26.13 43.19 56.28
N SER A 136 26.18 42.73 55.03
CA SER A 136 27.07 43.28 54.01
C SER A 136 26.76 44.76 53.74
N ALA A 137 25.49 45.15 53.62
CA ALA A 137 25.09 46.54 53.43
C ALA A 137 25.45 47.44 54.63
N GLN A 138 25.44 46.89 55.84
CA GLN A 138 25.85 47.58 57.08
C GLN A 138 27.39 47.61 57.29
N GLY A 139 28.17 47.00 56.39
CA GLY A 139 29.63 46.93 56.52
C GLY A 139 30.13 45.83 57.47
N GLN A 140 29.23 45.01 58.02
CA GLN A 140 29.54 43.91 58.94
C GLN A 140 29.99 42.65 58.19
N VAL A 141 31.13 42.75 57.48
CA VAL A 141 31.63 41.68 56.59
C VAL A 141 32.03 40.41 57.36
N ALA A 142 32.57 40.54 58.57
CA ALA A 142 32.96 39.39 59.38
C ALA A 142 31.75 38.54 59.81
N ASP A 143 30.67 39.18 60.24
CA ASP A 143 29.43 38.50 60.64
C ASP A 143 28.75 37.85 59.42
N ALA A 144 28.73 38.55 58.27
CA ALA A 144 28.27 37.99 57.01
C ALA A 144 29.09 36.76 56.57
N ALA A 145 30.42 36.79 56.75
CA ALA A 145 31.30 35.68 56.42
C ALA A 145 31.07 34.47 57.34
N ALA A 146 30.73 34.69 58.62
CA ALA A 146 30.41 33.62 59.55
C ALA A 146 29.18 32.83 59.08
N ILE A 147 28.09 33.51 58.71
CA ILE A 147 26.87 32.87 58.19
C ILE A 147 27.13 32.13 56.87
N LEU A 148 27.91 32.75 55.98
CA LEU A 148 28.22 32.17 54.67
C LEU A 148 29.02 30.87 54.79
N ASN A 149 30.02 30.84 55.68
CA ASN A 149 30.88 29.66 55.90
C ASN A 149 30.26 28.64 56.87
N GLY A 150 29.33 29.07 57.73
CA GLY A 150 28.60 28.24 58.67
C GLY A 150 27.32 27.69 58.05
N GLU A 151 26.19 28.30 58.37
CA GLU A 151 24.83 27.82 58.11
C GLU A 151 24.52 27.65 56.62
N MET A 152 25.04 28.53 55.75
CA MET A 152 24.77 28.46 54.31
C MET A 152 25.53 27.33 53.59
N SER A 153 26.69 26.92 54.09
CA SER A 153 27.51 25.91 53.40
C SER A 153 26.83 24.54 53.31
N PRO A 154 26.36 23.91 54.41
CA PRO A 154 25.73 22.59 54.34
C PRO A 154 24.41 22.63 53.57
N LEU A 155 23.68 23.76 53.59
CA LEU A 155 22.47 23.93 52.76
C LEU A 155 22.81 23.89 51.27
N ALA A 156 23.85 24.61 50.85
CA ALA A 156 24.29 24.60 49.46
C ALA A 156 24.78 23.21 49.01
N ASP A 157 25.49 22.50 49.88
CA ASP A 157 25.92 21.12 49.60
C ASP A 157 24.71 20.19 49.44
N ASP A 158 23.70 20.32 50.33
CA ASP A 158 22.45 19.56 50.24
C ASP A 158 21.67 19.85 48.95
N ILE A 159 21.60 21.13 48.56
CA ILE A 159 21.00 21.58 47.31
C ILE A 159 21.74 20.99 46.11
N ALA A 160 23.07 21.06 46.08
CA ALA A 160 23.88 20.53 44.99
C ALA A 160 23.72 19.00 44.85
N VAL A 161 23.71 18.28 45.97
CA VAL A 161 23.48 16.82 46.00
C VAL A 161 22.07 16.49 45.51
N THR A 162 21.07 17.22 45.97
CA THR A 162 19.66 16.97 45.62
C THR A 162 19.38 17.26 44.15
N LEU A 163 19.87 18.39 43.62
CA LEU A 163 19.73 18.72 42.19
C LEU A 163 20.47 17.71 41.31
N LYS A 164 21.67 17.26 41.72
CA LYS A 164 22.38 16.20 41.00
C LYS A 164 21.59 14.89 40.98
N ALA A 165 20.98 14.51 42.10
CA ALA A 165 20.13 13.32 42.19
C ALA A 165 18.90 13.43 41.26
N LEU A 166 18.26 14.62 41.20
CA LEU A 166 17.16 14.88 40.27
C LEU A 166 17.57 14.76 38.80
N VAL A 167 18.73 15.31 38.42
CA VAL A 167 19.27 15.17 37.06
C VAL A 167 19.52 13.71 36.72
N GLU A 168 20.15 12.95 37.63
CA GLU A 168 20.48 11.55 37.39
C GLU A 168 19.22 10.68 37.29
N LEU A 169 18.23 10.91 38.16
CA LEU A 169 16.95 10.23 38.11
C LEU A 169 16.22 10.47 36.79
N ASN A 170 16.16 11.73 36.34
CA ASN A 170 15.54 12.08 35.06
C ASN A 170 16.30 11.50 33.87
N LYS A 171 17.64 11.56 33.88
CA LYS A 171 18.46 10.95 32.82
C LYS A 171 18.27 9.44 32.75
N HIS A 172 18.26 8.75 33.90
CA HIS A 172 18.03 7.31 33.96
C HIS A 172 16.67 6.94 33.36
N ASN A 173 15.60 7.62 33.77
CA ASN A 173 14.27 7.36 33.21
C ASN A 173 14.15 7.75 31.72
N ALA A 174 14.84 8.80 31.27
CA ALA A 174 14.95 9.14 29.85
C ALA A 174 15.60 8.00 29.04
N THR A 175 16.66 7.39 29.59
CA THR A 175 17.33 6.25 28.94
C THR A 175 16.42 5.03 28.88
N LEU A 176 15.69 4.70 29.96
CA LEU A 176 14.72 3.61 29.97
C LEU A 176 13.58 3.83 28.96
N ALA A 177 13.05 5.06 28.88
CA ALA A 177 12.03 5.42 27.91
C ALA A 177 12.56 5.29 26.46
N THR A 178 13.80 5.69 26.22
CA THR A 178 14.46 5.55 24.91
C THR A 178 14.68 4.08 24.54
N GLU A 179 15.09 3.24 25.49
CA GLU A 179 15.26 1.80 25.28
C GLU A 179 13.92 1.11 25.00
N ALA A 180 12.88 1.44 25.76
CA ALA A 180 11.51 0.97 25.50
C ALA A 180 11.04 1.37 24.09
N ALA A 181 11.29 2.62 23.67
CA ALA A 181 10.99 3.09 22.33
C ALA A 181 11.72 2.28 21.24
N ARG A 182 12.99 1.93 21.48
CA ARG A 182 13.78 1.10 20.55
C ARG A 182 13.26 -0.33 20.43
N LEU A 183 12.84 -0.94 21.53
CA LEU A 183 12.22 -2.27 21.52
C LEU A 183 10.91 -2.26 20.72
N VAL A 184 10.04 -1.29 21.00
CA VAL A 184 8.78 -1.09 20.24
C VAL A 184 9.05 -0.87 18.76
N PHE A 185 10.09 -0.11 18.40
CA PHE A 185 10.48 0.10 17.00
C PHE A 185 10.96 -1.18 16.32
N SER A 186 11.84 -1.95 16.98
CA SER A 186 12.34 -3.23 16.45
C SER A 186 11.20 -4.22 16.22
N ASP A 187 10.31 -4.38 17.20
CA ASP A 187 9.15 -5.26 17.10
C ASP A 187 8.21 -4.81 15.98
N SER A 188 7.95 -3.50 15.88
CA SER A 188 7.15 -2.93 14.80
C SER A 188 7.72 -3.26 13.43
N ARG A 189 9.03 -3.15 13.25
CA ARG A 189 9.70 -3.44 11.99
C ARG A 189 9.58 -4.92 11.61
N VAL A 190 9.72 -5.83 12.57
CA VAL A 190 9.53 -7.27 12.34
C VAL A 190 8.10 -7.56 11.92
N TRP A 191 7.11 -7.04 12.65
CA TRP A 191 5.69 -7.26 12.35
C TRP A 191 5.26 -6.67 11.00
N VAL A 192 5.69 -5.44 10.69
CA VAL A 192 5.46 -4.83 9.37
C VAL A 192 6.11 -5.67 8.28
N GLY A 193 7.35 -6.14 8.47
CA GLY A 193 8.03 -7.03 7.54
C GLY A 193 7.26 -8.31 7.27
N VAL A 194 6.81 -9.01 8.33
CA VAL A 194 5.99 -10.23 8.22
C VAL A 194 4.69 -9.97 7.47
N MET A 195 3.97 -8.89 7.79
CA MET A 195 2.72 -8.54 7.10
C MET A 195 2.94 -8.20 5.63
N VAL A 196 4.02 -7.48 5.29
CA VAL A 196 4.41 -7.22 3.89
C VAL A 196 4.71 -8.53 3.16
N THR A 197 5.44 -9.45 3.77
CA THR A 197 5.74 -10.76 3.17
C THR A 197 4.47 -11.57 2.93
N ILE A 198 3.56 -11.63 3.91
CA ILE A 198 2.28 -12.32 3.76
C ILE A 198 1.43 -11.69 2.65
N ALA A 199 1.34 -10.36 2.61
CA ALA A 199 0.62 -9.63 1.57
C ALA A 199 1.21 -9.89 0.17
N ALA A 200 2.53 -9.92 0.05
CA ALA A 200 3.21 -10.24 -1.20
C ALA A 200 2.91 -11.67 -1.67
N LEU A 201 3.02 -12.66 -0.78
CA LEU A 201 2.71 -14.07 -1.09
C LEU A 201 1.23 -14.25 -1.49
N MET A 202 0.31 -13.60 -0.77
CA MET A 202 -1.11 -13.61 -1.11
C MET A 202 -1.38 -12.96 -2.47
N THR A 203 -0.70 -11.85 -2.78
CA THR A 203 -0.80 -11.17 -4.08
C THR A 203 -0.32 -12.06 -5.22
N ILE A 204 0.83 -12.73 -5.05
CA ILE A 204 1.35 -13.70 -6.02
C ILE A 204 0.37 -14.86 -6.20
N GLY A 205 -0.14 -15.42 -5.10
CA GLY A 205 -1.12 -16.50 -5.14
C GLY A 205 -2.40 -16.10 -5.89
N LEU A 206 -2.94 -14.93 -5.61
CA LEU A 206 -4.11 -14.39 -6.29
C LEU A 206 -3.85 -14.12 -7.77
N ALA A 207 -2.69 -13.56 -8.12
CA ALA A 207 -2.29 -13.33 -9.50
C ALA A 207 -2.23 -14.66 -10.29
N LEU A 208 -1.62 -15.70 -9.71
CA LEU A 208 -1.57 -17.04 -10.32
C LEU A 208 -2.97 -17.65 -10.49
N LEU A 209 -3.85 -17.48 -9.50
CA LEU A 209 -5.25 -17.94 -9.57
C LEU A 209 -6.06 -17.21 -10.64
N LEU A 210 -5.92 -15.89 -10.76
CA LEU A 210 -6.60 -15.11 -11.80
C LEU A 210 -6.05 -15.46 -13.20
N THR A 211 -4.74 -15.59 -13.36
CA THR A 211 -4.12 -16.03 -14.62
C THR A 211 -4.63 -17.39 -15.06
N ARG A 212 -4.65 -18.38 -14.15
CA ARG A 212 -5.15 -19.73 -14.48
C ARG A 212 -6.66 -19.76 -14.74
N SER A 213 -7.43 -18.91 -14.07
CA SER A 213 -8.90 -18.98 -14.15
C SER A 213 -9.52 -18.08 -15.21
N ILE A 214 -8.81 -17.05 -15.69
CA ILE A 214 -9.29 -16.08 -16.69
C ILE A 214 -8.42 -16.14 -17.95
N VAL A 215 -7.12 -15.92 -17.83
CA VAL A 215 -6.21 -15.76 -18.99
C VAL A 215 -6.11 -17.07 -19.78
N LEU A 216 -5.94 -18.20 -19.09
CA LEU A 216 -5.81 -19.51 -19.76
C LEU A 216 -7.07 -19.93 -20.55
N PRO A 217 -8.30 -19.88 -19.99
CA PRO A 217 -9.52 -20.20 -20.75
C PRO A 217 -9.81 -19.24 -21.89
N LEU A 218 -9.46 -17.96 -21.76
CA LEU A 218 -9.59 -16.99 -22.85
C LEU A 218 -8.60 -17.30 -23.99
N ALA A 219 -7.35 -17.63 -23.66
CA ALA A 219 -6.36 -18.06 -24.66
C ALA A 219 -6.78 -19.35 -25.38
N GLN A 220 -7.43 -20.29 -24.68
CA GLN A 220 -8.01 -21.48 -25.31
C GLN A 220 -9.14 -21.11 -26.29
N SER A 221 -10.02 -20.18 -25.90
CA SER A 221 -11.11 -19.71 -26.76
C SER A 221 -10.58 -19.02 -28.02
N LEU A 222 -9.54 -18.19 -27.88
CA LEU A 222 -8.87 -17.53 -29.00
C LEU A 222 -8.29 -18.56 -29.98
N ARG A 223 -7.57 -19.56 -29.47
CA ARG A 223 -6.99 -20.63 -30.31
C ARG A 223 -8.06 -21.39 -31.11
N VAL A 224 -9.21 -21.69 -30.49
CA VAL A 224 -10.32 -22.35 -31.18
C VAL A 224 -10.86 -21.46 -32.31
N ALA A 225 -11.03 -20.17 -32.05
CA ALA A 225 -11.50 -19.23 -33.06
C ALA A 225 -10.52 -19.13 -34.25
N GLU A 226 -9.20 -19.12 -33.99
CA GLU A 226 -8.17 -19.12 -35.03
C GLU A 226 -8.21 -20.39 -35.90
N VAL A 227 -8.38 -21.57 -35.29
CA VAL A 227 -8.51 -22.84 -36.03
C VAL A 227 -9.74 -22.84 -36.94
N VAL A 228 -10.89 -22.40 -36.42
CA VAL A 228 -12.14 -22.32 -37.20
C VAL A 228 -12.01 -21.28 -38.32
N ALA A 229 -11.38 -20.12 -38.05
CA ALA A 229 -11.12 -19.10 -39.07
C ALA A 229 -10.17 -19.59 -40.17
N GLY A 230 -9.25 -20.50 -39.84
CA GLY A 230 -8.39 -21.19 -40.80
C GLY A 230 -9.09 -22.25 -41.65
N GLY A 231 -10.40 -22.50 -41.44
CA GLY A 231 -11.19 -23.46 -42.19
C GLY A 231 -11.13 -24.91 -41.66
N ASP A 232 -10.39 -25.18 -40.60
CA ASP A 232 -10.39 -26.49 -39.96
C ASP A 232 -11.56 -26.62 -38.97
N LEU A 233 -12.56 -27.39 -39.36
CA LEU A 233 -13.76 -27.64 -38.56
C LEU A 233 -13.75 -29.03 -37.89
N THR A 234 -12.62 -29.74 -37.93
CA THR A 234 -12.56 -31.15 -37.47
C THR A 234 -12.31 -31.30 -35.98
N GLY A 235 -11.64 -30.33 -35.34
CA GLY A 235 -11.26 -30.39 -33.93
C GLY A 235 -12.42 -30.39 -32.94
N ASP A 236 -12.29 -31.09 -31.81
CA ASP A 236 -13.30 -31.12 -30.74
C ASP A 236 -13.06 -30.05 -29.67
N ILE A 237 -14.06 -29.20 -29.50
CA ILE A 237 -14.06 -28.11 -28.52
C ILE A 237 -14.53 -28.64 -27.17
N HIS A 238 -13.57 -28.85 -26.27
CA HIS A 238 -13.80 -29.24 -24.88
C HIS A 238 -14.12 -28.02 -24.03
N ILE A 239 -15.28 -28.04 -23.37
CA ILE A 239 -15.76 -26.93 -22.56
C ILE A 239 -15.70 -27.29 -21.09
N THR A 240 -15.03 -26.44 -20.32
CA THR A 240 -14.96 -26.56 -18.85
C THR A 240 -15.43 -25.25 -18.24
N GLY A 241 -16.15 -25.29 -17.12
CA GLY A 241 -16.62 -24.10 -16.40
C GLY A 241 -18.03 -23.64 -16.79
N LYS A 242 -18.54 -22.60 -16.09
CA LYS A 242 -19.84 -21.97 -16.34
C LYS A 242 -19.74 -20.43 -16.50
N ASP A 243 -18.52 -19.93 -16.63
CA ASP A 243 -18.16 -18.51 -16.74
C ASP A 243 -18.20 -17.99 -18.19
N GLU A 244 -17.95 -16.70 -18.42
CA GLU A 244 -17.96 -16.10 -19.76
C GLU A 244 -17.02 -16.79 -20.76
N PRO A 245 -15.79 -17.20 -20.41
CA PRO A 245 -14.95 -17.99 -21.31
C PRO A 245 -15.60 -19.33 -21.70
N ALA A 246 -16.29 -20.01 -20.77
CA ALA A 246 -17.03 -21.23 -21.10
C ALA A 246 -18.23 -20.98 -22.01
N ARG A 247 -18.93 -19.85 -21.85
CA ARG A 247 -20.01 -19.42 -22.74
C ARG A 247 -19.50 -19.07 -24.13
N LEU A 248 -18.32 -18.43 -24.22
CA LEU A 248 -17.65 -18.14 -25.49
C LEU A 248 -17.29 -19.44 -26.23
N LEU A 249 -16.73 -20.43 -25.53
CA LEU A 249 -16.46 -21.75 -26.12
C LEU A 249 -17.74 -22.46 -26.60
N HIS A 250 -18.87 -22.34 -25.89
CA HIS A 250 -20.16 -22.87 -26.36
C HIS A 250 -20.61 -22.22 -27.66
N ALA A 251 -20.48 -20.89 -27.77
CA ALA A 251 -20.83 -20.17 -28.98
C ALA A 251 -19.92 -20.58 -30.16
N LEU A 252 -18.61 -20.69 -29.94
CA LEU A 252 -17.65 -21.17 -30.94
C LEU A 252 -17.95 -22.60 -31.40
N LYS A 253 -18.32 -23.50 -30.47
CA LYS A 253 -18.73 -24.88 -30.81
C LYS A 253 -19.98 -24.91 -31.68
N SER A 254 -20.96 -24.08 -31.35
CA SER A 254 -22.20 -23.94 -32.15
C SER A 254 -21.91 -23.38 -33.55
N MET A 255 -21.01 -22.39 -33.64
CA MET A 255 -20.56 -21.82 -34.92
C MET A 255 -19.84 -22.87 -35.78
N GLN A 256 -18.91 -23.63 -35.20
CA GLN A 256 -18.22 -24.71 -35.90
C GLN A 256 -19.21 -25.75 -36.44
N HIS A 257 -20.20 -26.15 -35.64
CA HIS A 257 -21.22 -27.11 -36.06
C HIS A 257 -22.06 -26.59 -37.24
N ASN A 258 -22.54 -25.35 -37.17
CA ASN A 258 -23.31 -24.72 -38.25
C ASN A 258 -22.50 -24.58 -39.55
N LEU A 259 -21.21 -24.24 -39.46
CA LEU A 259 -20.32 -24.19 -40.61
C LEU A 259 -20.13 -25.58 -41.23
N ARG A 260 -19.92 -26.64 -40.43
CA ARG A 260 -19.81 -28.02 -40.94
C ARG A 260 -21.05 -28.46 -41.67
N ASP A 261 -22.22 -28.17 -41.11
CA ASP A 261 -23.49 -28.55 -41.72
C ASP A 261 -23.77 -27.76 -42.99
N THR A 262 -23.36 -26.49 -43.06
CA THR A 262 -23.43 -25.69 -44.30
C THR A 262 -22.54 -26.28 -45.39
N ILE A 263 -21.29 -26.65 -45.06
CA ILE A 263 -20.37 -27.31 -46.01
C ILE A 263 -20.90 -28.67 -46.48
N ARG A 264 -21.47 -29.47 -45.58
CA ARG A 264 -22.13 -30.74 -45.95
C ARG A 264 -23.27 -30.53 -46.93
N ARG A 265 -24.18 -29.58 -46.65
CA ARG A 265 -25.29 -29.24 -47.55
C ARG A 265 -24.79 -28.78 -48.93
N ILE A 266 -23.71 -27.99 -48.98
CA ILE A 266 -23.10 -27.57 -50.24
C ILE A 266 -22.51 -28.77 -51.00
N SER A 267 -21.88 -29.70 -50.30
CA SER A 267 -21.35 -30.94 -50.90
C SER A 267 -22.47 -31.83 -51.45
N ASP A 268 -23.55 -32.02 -50.70
CA ASP A 268 -24.70 -32.83 -51.10
C ASP A 268 -25.39 -32.21 -52.33
N SER A 269 -25.62 -30.89 -52.31
CA SER A 269 -26.17 -30.15 -53.46
C SER A 269 -25.25 -30.23 -54.69
N SER A 270 -23.93 -30.15 -54.50
CA SER A 270 -22.95 -30.31 -55.59
C SER A 270 -22.97 -31.72 -56.18
N SER A 271 -23.11 -32.76 -55.35
CA SER A 271 -23.24 -34.14 -55.80
C SER A 271 -24.54 -34.34 -56.59
N GLN A 272 -25.64 -33.78 -56.11
CA GLN A 272 -26.93 -33.84 -56.81
C GLN A 272 -26.86 -33.11 -58.15
N LEU A 273 -26.20 -31.95 -58.20
CA LEU A 273 -25.98 -31.20 -59.43
C LEU A 273 -25.10 -31.98 -60.43
N ALA A 274 -24.07 -32.69 -59.95
CA ALA A 274 -23.22 -33.53 -60.79
C ALA A 274 -24.02 -34.68 -61.41
N SER A 275 -24.81 -35.42 -60.61
CA SER A 275 -25.68 -36.49 -61.12
C SER A 275 -26.73 -35.96 -62.11
N ALA A 276 -27.36 -34.82 -61.83
CA ALA A 276 -28.30 -34.19 -62.77
C ALA A 276 -27.61 -33.75 -64.09
N SER A 277 -26.35 -33.33 -64.02
CA SER A 277 -25.56 -32.98 -65.21
C SER A 277 -25.19 -34.22 -66.03
N GLU A 278 -24.89 -35.35 -65.39
CA GLU A 278 -24.67 -36.64 -66.07
C GLU A 278 -25.94 -37.14 -66.76
N GLU A 279 -27.08 -37.06 -66.09
CA GLU A 279 -28.39 -37.41 -66.67
C GLU A 279 -28.72 -36.51 -67.86
N LEU A 280 -28.55 -35.19 -67.72
CA LEU A 280 -28.71 -34.24 -68.84
C LEU A 280 -27.77 -34.55 -70.00
N SER A 281 -26.51 -34.92 -69.73
CA SER A 281 -25.57 -35.32 -70.79
C SER A 281 -26.06 -36.56 -71.53
N CYS A 282 -26.57 -37.56 -70.81
CA CYS A 282 -27.13 -38.78 -71.40
C CYS A 282 -28.35 -38.49 -72.26
N VAL A 283 -29.30 -37.70 -71.74
CA VAL A 283 -30.51 -37.27 -72.48
C VAL A 283 -30.12 -36.47 -73.72
N THR A 284 -29.12 -35.59 -73.62
CA THR A 284 -28.64 -34.81 -74.76
C THR A 284 -28.01 -35.70 -75.84
N GLU A 285 -27.25 -36.72 -75.44
CA GLU A 285 -26.65 -37.67 -76.36
C GLU A 285 -27.71 -38.52 -77.08
N ASP A 286 -28.70 -39.01 -76.34
CA ASP A 286 -29.80 -39.79 -76.91
C ASP A 286 -30.67 -38.95 -77.85
N ALA A 287 -30.96 -37.70 -77.48
CA ALA A 287 -31.63 -36.75 -78.36
C ALA A 287 -30.81 -36.48 -79.64
N THR A 288 -29.50 -36.39 -79.54
CA THR A 288 -28.61 -36.22 -80.72
C THR A 288 -28.67 -37.45 -81.63
N ARG A 289 -28.69 -38.66 -81.08
CA ARG A 289 -28.89 -39.89 -81.87
C ARG A 289 -30.27 -39.90 -82.54
N GLY A 290 -31.32 -39.54 -81.81
CA GLY A 290 -32.68 -39.41 -82.34
C GLY A 290 -32.76 -38.42 -83.50
N LEU A 291 -32.11 -37.26 -83.38
CA LEU A 291 -32.00 -36.27 -84.46
C LEU A 291 -31.26 -36.83 -85.68
N HIS A 292 -30.18 -37.60 -85.50
CA HIS A 292 -29.50 -38.27 -86.60
C HIS A 292 -30.39 -39.28 -87.32
N GLN A 293 -31.15 -40.08 -86.57
CA GLN A 293 -32.08 -41.05 -87.17
C GLN A 293 -33.23 -40.36 -87.90
N GLN A 294 -33.79 -39.29 -87.31
CA GLN A 294 -34.82 -38.48 -87.98
C GLN A 294 -34.28 -37.82 -89.25
N SER A 295 -33.03 -37.35 -89.24
CA SER A 295 -32.38 -36.83 -90.44
C SER A 295 -32.26 -37.89 -91.54
N LEU A 296 -31.91 -39.13 -91.20
CA LEU A 296 -31.87 -40.25 -92.14
C LEU A 296 -33.25 -40.58 -92.71
N GLU A 297 -34.29 -40.61 -91.87
CA GLU A 297 -35.67 -40.81 -92.33
C GLU A 297 -36.13 -39.67 -93.24
N ILE A 298 -35.74 -38.42 -92.95
CA ILE A 298 -36.01 -37.27 -93.82
C ILE A 298 -35.26 -37.43 -95.16
N GLU A 299 -34.01 -37.87 -95.17
CA GLU A 299 -33.28 -38.15 -96.42
C GLU A 299 -33.93 -39.28 -97.22
N GLN A 300 -34.37 -40.35 -96.55
CA GLN A 300 -35.11 -41.43 -97.20
C GLN A 300 -36.45 -40.95 -97.74
N ALA A 301 -37.19 -40.14 -96.98
CA ALA A 301 -38.44 -39.53 -97.43
C ALA A 301 -38.21 -38.60 -98.61
N ALA A 302 -37.16 -37.78 -98.58
CA ALA A 302 -36.77 -36.94 -99.71
C ALA A 302 -36.37 -37.78 -100.93
N THR A 303 -35.67 -38.90 -100.73
CA THR A 303 -35.30 -39.84 -101.80
C THR A 303 -36.55 -40.52 -102.37
N ALA A 304 -37.48 -40.96 -101.52
CA ALA A 304 -38.75 -41.56 -101.92
C ALA A 304 -39.63 -40.54 -102.65
N VAL A 305 -39.67 -39.28 -102.20
CA VAL A 305 -40.33 -38.18 -102.92
C VAL A 305 -39.67 -37.94 -104.28
N ASN A 306 -38.33 -37.97 -104.38
CA ASN A 306 -37.64 -37.89 -105.68
C ASN A 306 -37.96 -39.08 -106.58
N GLN A 307 -37.99 -40.31 -106.07
CA GLN A 307 -38.36 -41.50 -106.84
C GLN A 307 -39.84 -41.47 -107.25
N MET A 308 -40.73 -41.02 -106.37
CA MET A 308 -42.15 -40.81 -106.71
C MET A 308 -42.29 -39.72 -107.77
N THR A 309 -41.53 -38.63 -107.68
CA THR A 309 -41.54 -37.57 -108.69
C THR A 309 -41.06 -38.11 -110.02
N ALA A 310 -39.95 -38.86 -110.05
CA ALA A 310 -39.44 -39.53 -111.25
C ALA A 310 -40.44 -40.55 -111.83
N ALA A 311 -41.15 -41.32 -110.98
CA ALA A 311 -42.18 -42.25 -111.42
C ALA A 311 -43.42 -41.54 -111.98
N VAL A 312 -43.82 -40.40 -111.39
CA VAL A 312 -44.88 -39.54 -111.93
C VAL A 312 -44.45 -38.94 -113.26
N GLU A 313 -43.19 -38.54 -113.40
CA GLU A 313 -42.59 -38.06 -114.65
C GLU A 313 -42.54 -39.17 -115.71
N GLU A 314 -42.23 -40.42 -115.31
CA GLU A 314 -42.25 -41.60 -116.17
C GLU A 314 -43.67 -41.96 -116.64
N VAL A 315 -44.67 -41.86 -115.76
CA VAL A 315 -46.10 -42.03 -116.12
C VAL A 315 -46.58 -40.88 -117.02
N ALA A 316 -46.15 -39.65 -116.77
CA ALA A 316 -46.46 -38.49 -117.61
C ALA A 316 -45.76 -38.54 -118.98
N SER A 317 -44.60 -39.19 -119.08
CA SER A 317 -43.87 -39.43 -120.33
C SER A 317 -44.44 -40.61 -121.14
N ASN A 318 -45.24 -41.48 -120.52
CA ASN A 318 -45.91 -42.63 -121.16
C ASN A 318 -47.38 -42.36 -121.50
N ALA A 319 -47.85 -41.11 -121.32
CA ALA A 319 -49.16 -40.60 -121.73
C ALA A 319 -49.01 -39.69 -122.96
#